data_AF-A0AAU5HKJ8-F1
#
_entry.id   AF-A0AAU5HKJ8-F1
#
_cell.length_a   1.000
_cell.length_b   1.000
_cell.length_c   1.000
_cell.angle_alpha   90.00
_cell.angle_beta   90.00
_cell.angle_gamma   90.00
#
_symmetry.space_group_name_H-M   'P 1'
#
loop_
_entity.id
_entity.type
_entity.pdbx_description
1 polymer ?
#
loop_
_entity_poly.entity_id
_entity_poly.type
_entity_poly.pdbx_seq_one_letter_code
_entity_poly.pdbx_strand_id
1 'polypeptide(L)'
;MSIPVQPSAFSIGSIDAQRVEDALSLIAPRWTIWSAQTLAQQGRPMRVGEVAAQLPFISEAFVSKRLAQMHADGLVVRVGYQRGAPYQLSAFGDSLSSVHDALSSWSQAHLSLGRMAGAERVENAVQRLYLRHSTAVIQLLDANGPMRFGHISEETGLDNGFTRYRLNRLQADGLVARTGPRHGDPYVMTDAGRALGPVYEAVEYWNNPVSVWRNSAPPAPITTANRTHADVPLGSDGVRTAAALRRSAPAANALFSHAPQPQPRPPATVTTRSSLSRSR
;
A
#
# COMPACT_ATOMS: atom_id res chain seq x y z
N MET A 1 4.91 33.91 -34.67
CA MET A 1 3.91 32.81 -34.74
C MET A 1 3.85 32.19 -33.36
N SER A 2 2.79 32.48 -32.61
CA SER A 2 2.59 31.93 -31.26
C SER A 2 2.05 30.51 -31.39
N ILE A 3 2.79 29.55 -30.84
CA ILE A 3 2.34 28.16 -30.77
C ILE A 3 1.19 28.13 -29.74
N PRO A 4 0.00 27.62 -30.10
CA PRO A 4 -1.03 27.41 -29.09
C PRO A 4 -0.55 26.30 -28.14
N VAL A 5 -0.41 26.64 -26.86
CA VAL A 5 -0.27 25.65 -25.78
C VAL A 5 -1.55 24.82 -25.80
N GLN A 6 -1.45 23.59 -26.30
CA GLN A 6 -2.56 22.64 -26.21
C GLN A 6 -2.88 22.43 -24.73
N PRO A 7 -4.16 22.54 -24.31
CA PRO A 7 -4.54 22.02 -23.00
C PRO A 7 -4.31 20.51 -23.05
N SER A 8 -3.50 20.00 -22.14
CA SER A 8 -3.37 18.55 -21.92
C SER A 8 -4.75 18.01 -21.56
N ALA A 9 -5.51 17.53 -22.54
CA ALA A 9 -6.86 17.02 -22.39
C ALA A 9 -6.82 15.57 -21.87
N PHE A 10 -6.19 15.37 -20.72
CA PHE A 10 -6.48 14.22 -19.88
C PHE A 10 -7.54 14.67 -18.89
N SER A 11 -8.78 14.22 -19.11
CA SER A 11 -9.82 14.47 -18.11
C SER A 11 -9.58 13.54 -16.93
N ILE A 12 -9.37 14.14 -15.77
CA ILE A 12 -9.27 13.42 -14.50
C ILE A 12 -10.59 12.66 -14.22
N GLY A 13 -11.68 13.07 -14.88
CA GLY A 13 -13.02 12.48 -14.76
C GLY A 13 -13.18 11.02 -15.21
N SER A 14 -12.23 10.40 -15.92
CA SER A 14 -12.32 8.98 -16.27
C SER A 14 -11.72 8.02 -15.22
N ILE A 15 -11.07 8.57 -14.19
CA ILE A 15 -10.33 7.81 -13.19
C ILE A 15 -11.27 7.29 -12.10
N ASP A 16 -11.08 6.06 -11.63
CA ASP A 16 -11.82 5.50 -10.48
C ASP A 16 -11.35 6.18 -9.18
N ALA A 17 -12.11 7.17 -8.69
CA ALA A 17 -11.79 7.93 -7.49
C ALA A 17 -11.61 7.05 -6.25
N GLN A 18 -12.44 6.03 -6.09
CA GLN A 18 -12.37 5.12 -4.94
C GLN A 18 -11.08 4.31 -5.00
N ARG A 19 -10.70 3.81 -6.19
CA ARG A 19 -9.44 3.09 -6.37
C ARG A 19 -8.22 3.95 -6.07
N VAL A 20 -8.23 5.20 -6.50
CA VAL A 20 -7.15 6.15 -6.20
C VAL A 20 -7.07 6.42 -4.70
N GLU A 21 -8.18 6.66 -4.03
CA GLU A 21 -8.20 6.91 -2.58
C GLU A 21 -7.75 5.66 -1.79
N ASP A 22 -8.18 4.47 -2.20
CA ASP A 22 -7.77 3.20 -1.60
C ASP A 22 -6.26 2.97 -1.80
N ALA A 23 -5.73 3.25 -2.98
CA ALA A 23 -4.30 3.16 -3.27
C ALA A 23 -3.48 4.13 -2.42
N LEU A 24 -3.88 5.40 -2.39
CA LEU A 24 -3.25 6.41 -1.54
C LEU A 24 -3.30 6.01 -0.07
N SER A 25 -4.34 5.31 0.37
CA SER A 25 -4.46 4.82 1.75
C SER A 25 -3.38 3.84 2.18
N LEU A 26 -2.83 3.07 1.24
CA LEU A 26 -1.76 2.10 1.51
C LEU A 26 -0.41 2.81 1.76
N ILE A 27 -0.19 3.96 1.12
CA ILE A 27 1.08 4.68 1.13
C ILE A 27 1.09 5.97 1.97
N ALA A 28 -0.10 6.47 2.33
CA ALA A 28 -0.26 7.64 3.20
C ALA A 28 0.18 7.45 4.65
N PRO A 29 0.18 6.26 5.27
CA PRO A 29 0.68 6.15 6.63
C PRO A 29 2.14 6.62 6.72
N ARG A 30 2.44 7.43 7.73
CA ARG A 30 3.78 7.99 7.92
C ARG A 30 4.86 6.91 7.90
N TRP A 31 5.99 7.26 7.29
CA TRP A 31 7.19 6.44 7.15
C TRP A 31 7.08 5.28 6.16
N THR A 32 5.95 5.12 5.47
CA THR A 32 5.79 4.10 4.44
C THR A 32 6.71 4.37 3.26
N ILE A 33 6.68 5.60 2.73
CA ILE A 33 7.52 6.03 1.60
C ILE A 33 9.01 5.91 1.97
N TRP A 34 9.38 6.38 3.16
CA TRP A 34 10.77 6.27 3.65
C TRP A 34 11.23 4.81 3.74
N SER A 35 10.43 3.95 4.35
CA SER A 35 10.78 2.53 4.51
C SER A 35 10.86 1.82 3.16
N ALA A 36 9.92 2.09 2.24
CA ALA A 36 9.92 1.52 0.90
C ALA A 36 11.16 1.96 0.09
N GLN A 37 11.48 3.25 0.10
CA GLN A 37 12.68 3.76 -0.60
C GLN A 37 13.97 3.21 -0.01
N THR A 38 14.08 3.09 1.32
CA THR A 38 15.24 2.46 1.97
C THR A 38 15.42 1.01 1.51
N LEU A 39 14.35 0.21 1.49
CA LEU A 39 14.40 -1.18 1.03
C LEU A 39 14.76 -1.27 -0.46
N ALA A 40 14.19 -0.40 -1.31
CA ALA A 40 14.51 -0.34 -2.74
C ALA A 40 15.98 0.00 -2.99
N GLN A 41 16.51 1.02 -2.31
CA GLN A 41 17.90 1.46 -2.45
C GLN A 41 18.91 0.40 -2.03
N GLN A 42 18.58 -0.37 -1.00
CA GLN A 42 19.47 -1.43 -0.51
C GLN A 42 19.37 -2.71 -1.37
N GLY A 43 18.25 -2.94 -2.04
CA GLY A 43 18.07 -4.04 -2.99
C GLY A 43 18.24 -5.44 -2.39
N ARG A 44 18.17 -5.57 -1.06
CA ARG A 44 18.37 -6.83 -0.33
C ARG A 44 17.42 -6.93 0.87
N PRO A 45 17.17 -8.13 1.40
CA PRO A 45 16.43 -8.30 2.64
C PRO A 45 17.14 -7.59 3.82
N MET A 46 16.38 -6.84 4.61
CA MET A 46 16.86 -6.07 5.76
C MET A 46 16.07 -6.38 7.03
N ARG A 47 16.77 -6.59 8.15
CA ARG A 47 16.15 -6.66 9.47
C ARG A 47 15.67 -5.28 9.91
N VAL A 48 14.75 -5.25 10.88
CA VAL A 48 14.19 -4.01 11.45
C VAL A 48 15.30 -3.05 11.90
N GLY A 49 16.30 -3.53 12.65
CA GLY A 49 17.43 -2.70 13.09
C GLY A 49 18.28 -2.15 11.95
N GLU A 50 18.43 -2.89 10.84
CA GLU A 50 19.14 -2.39 9.65
C GLU A 50 18.35 -1.27 8.96
N VAL A 51 17.02 -1.41 8.86
CA VAL A 51 16.15 -0.35 8.31
C VAL A 51 16.17 0.88 9.22
N ALA A 52 16.09 0.68 10.53
CA ALA A 52 16.12 1.75 11.52
C ALA A 52 17.46 2.51 11.51
N ALA A 53 18.58 1.82 11.29
CA ALA A 53 19.89 2.45 11.15
C ALA A 53 19.96 3.40 9.94
N GLN A 54 19.18 3.17 8.88
CA GLN A 54 19.08 4.08 7.73
C GLN A 54 18.12 5.25 7.96
N LEU A 55 17.28 5.18 8.99
CA LEU A 55 16.25 6.18 9.32
C LEU A 55 16.43 6.70 10.75
N PRO A 56 17.56 7.38 11.08
CA PRO A 56 17.93 7.72 12.46
C PRO A 56 16.97 8.70 13.16
N PHE A 57 16.08 9.34 12.43
CA PHE A 57 15.03 10.22 12.93
C PHE A 57 13.73 9.47 13.31
N ILE A 58 13.69 8.13 13.16
CA ILE A 58 12.56 7.27 13.49
C ILE A 58 13.04 6.21 14.48
N SER A 59 12.29 5.99 15.57
CA SER A 59 12.65 4.93 16.51
C SER A 59 12.48 3.54 15.88
N GLU A 60 13.30 2.58 16.30
CA GLU A 60 13.22 1.20 15.84
C GLU A 60 11.82 0.59 16.09
N ALA A 61 11.16 0.97 17.20
CA ALA A 61 9.80 0.54 17.51
C ALA A 61 8.78 1.01 16.46
N PHE A 62 8.90 2.25 15.97
CA PHE A 62 8.03 2.76 14.91
C PHE A 62 8.34 2.11 13.55
N VAL A 63 9.62 1.90 13.23
CA VAL A 63 10.02 1.16 12.01
C VAL A 63 9.47 -0.26 12.05
N SER A 64 9.58 -0.96 13.18
CA SER A 64 9.03 -2.30 13.38
C SER A 64 7.52 -2.34 13.12
N LYS A 65 6.77 -1.43 13.74
CA LYS A 65 5.32 -1.32 13.56
C LYS A 65 4.96 -1.02 12.10
N ARG A 66 5.70 -0.11 11.46
CA ARG A 66 5.43 0.28 10.06
C ARG A 66 5.71 -0.86 9.09
N LEU A 67 6.83 -1.59 9.25
CA LEU A 67 7.15 -2.75 8.43
C LEU A 67 6.13 -3.89 8.62
N ALA A 68 5.67 -4.12 9.84
CA ALA A 68 4.62 -5.09 10.11
C ALA A 68 3.30 -4.73 9.40
N GLN A 69 2.91 -3.45 9.43
CA GLN A 69 1.72 -3.00 8.72
C GLN A 69 1.92 -3.04 7.20
N MET A 70 3.07 -2.61 6.67
CA MET A 70 3.39 -2.74 5.23
C MET A 70 3.34 -4.20 4.75
N HIS A 71 3.70 -5.16 5.62
CA HIS A 71 3.58 -6.58 5.32
C HIS A 71 2.11 -7.01 5.25
N ALA A 72 1.27 -6.54 6.19
CA ALA A 72 -0.17 -6.80 6.15
C ALA A 72 -0.83 -6.16 4.90
N ASP A 73 -0.32 -5.00 4.48
CA ASP A 73 -0.76 -4.26 3.29
C ASP A 73 -0.16 -4.85 1.98
N GLY A 74 0.67 -5.90 2.06
CA GLY A 74 1.27 -6.57 0.90
C GLY A 74 2.41 -5.82 0.21
N LEU A 75 2.87 -4.69 0.76
CA LEU A 75 3.97 -3.87 0.21
C LEU A 75 5.35 -4.51 0.44
N VAL A 76 5.50 -5.28 1.52
CA VAL A 76 6.74 -5.99 1.84
C VAL A 76 6.47 -7.44 2.19
N VAL A 77 7.45 -8.31 1.97
CA VAL A 77 7.41 -9.71 2.38
C VAL A 77 8.49 -10.00 3.42
N ARG A 78 8.23 -10.96 4.31
CA ARG A 78 9.24 -11.49 5.23
C ARG A 78 9.98 -12.65 4.59
N VAL A 79 11.32 -12.61 4.66
CA VAL A 79 12.18 -13.66 4.12
C VAL A 79 12.42 -14.71 5.22
N GLY A 80 11.52 -15.70 5.28
CA GLY A 80 11.52 -16.81 6.23
C GLY A 80 10.52 -16.66 7.40
N TYR A 81 10.41 -17.70 8.22
CA TYR A 81 9.36 -17.85 9.25
C TYR A 81 9.81 -17.55 10.68
N GLN A 82 11.11 -17.38 10.87
CA GLN A 82 11.74 -17.12 12.17
C GLN A 82 11.39 -15.73 12.74
N ARG A 83 11.43 -15.63 14.08
CA ARG A 83 11.34 -14.35 14.78
C ARG A 83 12.48 -13.44 14.31
N GLY A 84 12.14 -12.22 13.90
CA GLY A 84 13.11 -11.26 13.37
C GLY A 84 13.56 -11.54 11.92
N ALA A 85 12.76 -12.27 11.13
CA ALA A 85 12.97 -12.43 9.69
C ALA A 85 13.16 -11.05 9.01
N PRO A 86 14.14 -10.94 8.09
CA PRO A 86 14.31 -9.72 7.28
C PRO A 86 13.08 -9.42 6.42
N TYR A 87 12.87 -8.14 6.13
CA TYR A 87 11.89 -7.65 5.18
C TYR A 87 12.54 -7.28 3.86
N GLN A 88 11.81 -7.46 2.76
CA GLN A 88 12.16 -6.94 1.44
C GLN A 88 10.88 -6.42 0.77
N LEU A 89 11.00 -5.55 -0.24
CA LEU A 89 9.83 -5.17 -1.04
C LEU A 89 9.22 -6.41 -1.68
N SER A 90 7.89 -6.48 -1.66
CA SER A 90 7.18 -7.37 -2.56
C SER A 90 7.27 -6.83 -3.98
N ALA A 91 6.93 -7.62 -4.99
CA ALA A 91 6.83 -7.08 -6.35
C ALA A 91 5.76 -5.97 -6.47
N PHE A 92 4.69 -6.04 -5.68
CA PHE A 92 3.70 -4.96 -5.58
C PHE A 92 4.32 -3.69 -4.97
N GLY A 93 5.10 -3.82 -3.89
CA GLY A 93 5.83 -2.70 -3.29
C GLY A 93 6.94 -2.15 -4.20
N ASP A 94 7.60 -2.99 -5.00
CA ASP A 94 8.64 -2.57 -5.94
C ASP A 94 8.06 -1.74 -7.10
N SER A 95 6.87 -2.11 -7.57
CA SER A 95 6.12 -1.34 -8.57
C SER A 95 5.65 0.03 -8.09
N LEU A 96 5.79 0.37 -6.80
CA LEU A 96 5.47 1.69 -6.25
C LEU A 96 6.40 2.80 -6.77
N SER A 97 7.55 2.44 -7.35
CA SER A 97 8.50 3.37 -7.97
C SER A 97 7.85 4.34 -8.96
N SER A 98 6.94 3.88 -9.82
CA SER A 98 6.24 4.75 -10.79
C SER A 98 5.37 5.81 -10.12
N VAL A 99 4.71 5.45 -9.01
CA VAL A 99 3.90 6.38 -8.20
C VAL A 99 4.79 7.38 -7.48
N HIS A 100 5.93 6.94 -6.95
CA HIS A 100 6.92 7.84 -6.35
C HIS A 100 7.43 8.88 -7.35
N ASP A 101 7.75 8.46 -8.58
CA ASP A 101 8.27 9.35 -9.61
C ASP A 101 7.22 10.39 -10.04
N ALA A 102 5.96 9.97 -10.23
CA ALA A 102 4.85 10.85 -10.57
C ALA A 102 4.59 11.89 -9.46
N LEU A 103 4.50 11.45 -8.20
CA LEU A 103 4.28 12.33 -7.04
C LEU A 103 5.44 13.29 -6.82
N SER A 104 6.68 12.81 -6.95
CA SER A 104 7.88 13.62 -6.80
C SER A 104 7.95 14.71 -7.86
N SER A 105 7.71 14.34 -9.13
CA SER A 105 7.71 15.27 -10.26
C SER A 105 6.62 16.32 -10.13
N TRP A 106 5.39 15.91 -9.83
CA TRP A 106 4.27 16.83 -9.61
C TRP A 106 4.56 17.79 -8.43
N SER A 107 5.01 17.26 -7.31
CA SER A 107 5.34 18.06 -6.12
C SER A 107 6.45 19.06 -6.40
N GLN A 108 7.49 18.67 -7.15
CA GLN A 108 8.59 19.54 -7.53
C GLN A 108 8.15 20.67 -8.47
N ALA A 109 7.23 20.38 -9.39
CA ALA A 109 6.75 21.36 -10.37
C ALA A 109 5.72 22.34 -9.79
N HIS A 110 4.89 21.89 -8.84
CA HIS A 110 3.69 22.63 -8.43
C HIS A 110 3.65 23.04 -6.96
N LEU A 111 4.50 22.47 -6.10
CA LEU A 111 4.51 22.79 -4.67
C LEU A 111 5.81 23.50 -4.26
N SER A 112 5.67 24.71 -3.69
CA SER A 112 6.77 25.52 -3.17
C SER A 112 7.20 25.04 -1.77
N LEU A 113 7.78 23.83 -1.69
CA LEU A 113 8.12 23.18 -0.41
C LEU A 113 9.58 23.35 0.04
N GLY A 114 10.38 24.14 -0.68
CA GLY A 114 11.82 24.28 -0.39
C GLY A 114 12.62 22.99 -0.66
N ARG A 115 13.82 22.91 -0.08
CA ARG A 115 14.70 21.73 -0.21
C ARG A 115 14.31 20.69 0.84
N MET A 116 13.94 19.51 0.38
CA MET A 116 13.53 18.37 1.20
C MET A 116 14.01 17.06 0.58
N ALA A 117 14.09 16.00 1.38
CA ALA A 117 14.43 14.68 0.86
C ALA A 117 13.34 14.17 -0.10
N GLY A 118 13.71 13.33 -1.07
CA GLY A 118 12.76 12.77 -2.05
C GLY A 118 11.61 12.03 -1.38
N ALA A 119 11.90 11.19 -0.38
CA ALA A 119 10.89 10.49 0.42
C ALA A 119 9.92 11.45 1.12
N GLU A 120 10.45 12.52 1.73
CA GLU A 120 9.64 13.53 2.42
C GLU A 120 8.72 14.28 1.45
N ARG A 121 9.25 14.64 0.27
CA ARG A 121 8.49 15.31 -0.78
C ARG A 121 7.31 14.46 -1.24
N VAL A 122 7.56 13.19 -1.50
CA VAL A 122 6.53 12.23 -1.91
C VAL A 122 5.53 12.01 -0.78
N GLU A 123 5.97 11.79 0.46
CA GLU A 123 5.07 11.64 1.60
C GLU A 123 4.19 12.88 1.81
N ASN A 124 4.75 14.09 1.68
CA ASN A 124 3.98 15.34 1.75
C ASN A 124 2.93 15.43 0.64
N ALA A 125 3.29 15.05 -0.59
CA ALA A 125 2.35 15.00 -1.70
C ALA A 125 1.20 14.02 -1.42
N VAL A 126 1.50 12.81 -0.95
CA VAL A 126 0.47 11.83 -0.57
C VAL A 126 -0.46 12.39 0.53
N GLN A 127 0.07 13.06 1.56
CA GLN A 127 -0.77 13.64 2.62
C GLN A 127 -1.77 14.68 2.10
N ARG A 128 -1.42 15.43 1.04
CA ARG A 128 -2.32 16.41 0.41
C ARG A 128 -3.42 15.73 -0.40
N LEU A 129 -3.14 14.55 -0.95
CA LEU A 129 -4.04 13.84 -1.87
C LEU A 129 -4.92 12.80 -1.16
N TYR A 130 -4.44 12.14 -0.11
CA TYR A 130 -5.11 11.02 0.57
C TYR A 130 -6.39 11.39 1.35
N LEU A 131 -6.81 12.63 1.35
CA LEU A 131 -7.97 12.99 2.15
C LEU A 131 -9.25 12.49 1.48
N ARG A 132 -10.08 11.74 2.21
CA ARG A 132 -11.33 11.14 1.69
C ARG A 132 -12.19 12.13 0.91
N HIS A 133 -12.70 11.73 -0.24
CA HIS A 133 -13.49 12.54 -1.17
C HIS A 133 -12.75 13.73 -1.81
N SER A 134 -11.42 13.85 -1.65
CA SER A 134 -10.64 14.86 -2.38
C SER A 134 -10.64 14.58 -3.88
N THR A 135 -10.50 13.32 -4.27
CA THR A 135 -10.43 12.94 -5.69
C THR A 135 -11.73 13.26 -6.41
N ALA A 136 -12.87 12.96 -5.77
CA ALA A 136 -14.20 13.26 -6.33
C ALA A 136 -14.45 14.76 -6.50
N VAL A 137 -14.07 15.60 -5.51
CA VAL A 137 -14.18 17.06 -5.64
C VAL A 137 -13.29 17.60 -6.76
N ILE A 138 -12.08 17.06 -6.90
CA ILE A 138 -11.13 17.46 -7.96
C ILE A 138 -11.68 17.07 -9.33
N GLN A 139 -12.18 15.85 -9.50
CA GLN A 139 -12.82 15.39 -10.74
C GLN A 139 -14.03 16.24 -11.11
N LEU A 140 -14.86 16.57 -10.12
CA LEU A 140 -16.05 17.39 -10.34
C LEU A 140 -15.68 18.78 -10.88
N LEU A 141 -14.67 19.42 -10.28
CA LEU A 141 -14.17 20.72 -10.72
C LEU A 141 -13.42 20.66 -12.06
N ASP A 142 -12.74 19.55 -12.36
CA ASP A 142 -12.08 19.31 -13.65
C ASP A 142 -13.12 19.23 -14.78
N ALA A 143 -14.21 18.48 -14.55
CA ALA A 143 -15.25 18.26 -15.54
C ALA A 143 -16.16 19.48 -15.77
N ASN A 144 -16.48 20.24 -14.71
CA ASN A 144 -17.50 21.30 -14.76
C ASN A 144 -16.93 22.72 -14.68
N GLY A 145 -15.63 22.88 -14.42
CA GLY A 145 -15.00 24.18 -14.25
C GLY A 145 -15.37 24.86 -12.92
N PRO A 146 -15.47 26.21 -12.89
CA PRO A 146 -15.74 26.94 -11.65
C PRO A 146 -17.14 26.63 -11.07
N MET A 147 -17.20 26.10 -9.84
CA MET A 147 -18.46 25.71 -9.19
C MET A 147 -18.65 26.37 -7.82
N ARG A 148 -19.89 26.73 -7.51
CA ARG A 148 -20.25 27.27 -6.18
C ARG A 148 -20.30 26.14 -5.14
N PHE A 149 -20.09 26.52 -3.88
CA PHE A 149 -20.15 25.60 -2.73
C PHE A 149 -21.39 24.69 -2.71
N GLY A 150 -22.58 25.25 -2.93
CA GLY A 150 -23.84 24.50 -2.89
C GLY A 150 -23.86 23.36 -3.90
N HIS A 151 -23.55 23.65 -5.16
CA HIS A 151 -23.47 22.64 -6.21
C HIS A 151 -22.39 21.58 -5.93
N ILE A 152 -21.24 21.95 -5.35
CA ILE A 152 -20.22 20.96 -4.99
C ILE A 152 -20.76 20.00 -3.91
N SER A 153 -21.47 20.50 -2.90
CA SER A 153 -22.07 19.67 -1.86
C SER A 153 -23.14 18.73 -2.41
N GLU A 154 -23.99 19.25 -3.30
CA GLU A 154 -25.07 18.49 -3.95
C GLU A 154 -24.52 17.37 -4.83
N GLU A 155 -23.60 17.67 -5.74
CA GLU A 155 -23.03 16.72 -6.70
C GLU A 155 -22.15 15.65 -6.03
N THR A 156 -21.43 16.01 -4.95
CA THR A 156 -20.61 15.04 -4.21
C THR A 156 -21.42 14.23 -3.18
N GLY A 157 -22.66 14.64 -2.88
CA GLY A 157 -23.49 14.03 -1.84
C GLY A 157 -22.93 14.18 -0.42
N LEU A 158 -21.93 15.05 -0.22
CA LEU A 158 -21.30 15.31 1.08
C LEU A 158 -22.13 16.30 1.89
N ASP A 159 -22.15 16.16 3.21
CA ASP A 159 -22.77 17.17 4.06
C ASP A 159 -21.99 18.51 3.99
N ASN A 160 -22.69 19.59 4.30
CA ASN A 160 -22.13 20.94 4.22
C ASN A 160 -20.88 21.14 5.12
N GLY A 161 -20.81 20.47 6.27
CA GLY A 161 -19.68 20.55 7.19
C GLY A 161 -18.42 19.92 6.59
N PHE A 162 -18.55 18.69 6.10
CA PHE A 162 -17.46 17.98 5.42
C PHE A 162 -17.07 18.65 4.11
N THR A 163 -18.02 19.09 3.28
CA THR A 163 -17.72 19.84 2.05
C THR A 163 -16.89 21.08 2.34
N ARG A 164 -17.24 21.83 3.39
CA ARG A 164 -16.49 23.03 3.80
C ARG A 164 -15.10 22.68 4.31
N TYR A 165 -14.99 21.66 5.16
CA TYR A 165 -13.70 21.17 5.64
C TYR A 165 -12.80 20.75 4.48
N ARG A 166 -13.35 19.99 3.52
CA ARG A 166 -12.65 19.47 2.35
C ARG A 166 -12.15 20.60 1.44
N LEU A 167 -13.00 21.55 1.08
CA LEU A 167 -12.62 22.68 0.23
C LEU A 167 -11.58 23.59 0.90
N ASN A 168 -11.73 23.86 2.21
CA ASN A 168 -10.72 24.62 2.95
C ASN A 168 -9.37 23.92 2.93
N ARG A 169 -9.37 22.59 3.04
CA ARG A 169 -8.15 21.81 3.03
C ARG A 169 -7.50 21.76 1.64
N LEU A 170 -8.27 21.52 0.58
CA LEU A 170 -7.79 21.59 -0.80
C LEU A 170 -7.24 22.98 -1.16
N GLN A 171 -7.84 24.04 -0.61
CA GLN A 171 -7.33 25.40 -0.77
C GLN A 171 -6.03 25.64 -0.01
N ALA A 172 -5.93 25.18 1.23
CA ALA A 172 -4.67 25.23 1.99
C ALA A 172 -3.56 24.42 1.34
N ASP A 173 -3.92 23.31 0.69
CA ASP A 173 -2.99 22.45 -0.03
C ASP A 173 -2.65 22.97 -1.44
N GLY A 174 -3.29 24.07 -1.88
CA GLY A 174 -3.02 24.76 -3.14
C GLY A 174 -3.62 24.10 -4.38
N LEU A 175 -4.53 23.14 -4.21
CA LEU A 175 -5.15 22.36 -5.30
C LEU A 175 -6.38 23.06 -5.89
N VAL A 176 -7.09 23.83 -5.06
CA VAL A 176 -8.30 24.56 -5.42
C VAL A 176 -8.17 26.01 -4.92
N ALA A 177 -8.74 26.96 -5.64
CA ALA A 177 -8.83 28.35 -5.23
C ALA A 177 -10.26 28.87 -5.44
N ARG A 178 -10.61 29.98 -4.79
CA ARG A 178 -11.80 30.75 -5.18
C ARG A 178 -11.48 31.65 -6.36
N THR A 179 -12.45 31.88 -7.23
CA THR A 179 -12.32 32.81 -8.36
C THR A 179 -12.20 34.27 -7.92
N GLY A 180 -12.58 34.58 -6.68
CA GLY A 180 -12.50 35.92 -6.12
C GLY A 180 -12.52 35.93 -4.58
N PRO A 181 -12.40 37.12 -3.98
CA PRO A 181 -12.29 37.28 -2.53
C PRO A 181 -13.63 37.29 -1.80
N ARG A 182 -14.77 37.33 -2.52
CA ARG A 182 -16.09 37.48 -1.90
C ARG A 182 -16.57 36.15 -1.34
N HIS A 183 -17.39 36.23 -0.30
CA HIS A 183 -18.08 35.06 0.21
C HIS A 183 -19.00 34.48 -0.87
N GLY A 184 -18.92 33.16 -1.08
CA GLY A 184 -19.73 32.46 -2.08
C GLY A 184 -19.20 32.51 -3.52
N ASP A 185 -18.03 33.11 -3.75
CA ASP A 185 -17.35 33.01 -5.05
C ASP A 185 -17.09 31.54 -5.41
N PRO A 186 -17.26 31.17 -6.70
CA PRO A 186 -16.98 29.81 -7.17
C PRO A 186 -15.57 29.33 -6.83
N TYR A 187 -15.45 28.02 -6.62
CA TYR A 187 -14.19 27.30 -6.51
C TYR A 187 -13.76 26.83 -7.89
N VAL A 188 -12.47 26.93 -8.17
CA VAL A 188 -11.83 26.51 -9.42
C VAL A 188 -10.52 25.79 -9.09
N MET A 189 -10.12 24.83 -9.92
CA MET A 189 -8.82 24.19 -9.78
C MET A 189 -7.68 25.16 -10.05
N THR A 190 -6.60 25.03 -9.30
CA THR A 190 -5.33 25.70 -9.59
C THR A 190 -4.57 24.94 -10.69
N ASP A 191 -3.44 25.48 -11.13
CA ASP A 191 -2.54 24.76 -12.04
C ASP A 191 -2.00 23.46 -11.39
N ALA A 192 -1.75 23.49 -10.08
CA ALA A 192 -1.34 22.31 -9.31
C ALA A 192 -2.41 21.22 -9.31
N GLY A 193 -3.69 21.60 -9.13
CA GLY A 193 -4.82 20.68 -9.18
C GLY A 193 -4.99 20.08 -10.58
N ARG A 194 -4.92 20.89 -11.64
CA ARG A 194 -5.04 20.42 -13.04
C ARG A 194 -3.92 19.46 -13.44
N ALA A 195 -2.74 19.60 -12.85
CA ALA A 195 -1.61 18.73 -13.11
C ALA A 195 -1.67 17.36 -12.40
N LEU A 196 -2.77 17.01 -11.72
CA LEU A 196 -2.90 15.73 -11.02
C LEU A 196 -3.20 14.52 -11.92
N GLY A 197 -3.56 14.73 -13.19
CA GLY A 197 -3.89 13.63 -14.12
C GLY A 197 -2.85 12.50 -14.13
N PRO A 198 -1.56 12.78 -14.43
CA PRO A 198 -0.51 11.75 -14.44
C PRO A 198 -0.28 11.08 -13.08
N VAL A 199 -0.52 11.81 -11.97
CA VAL A 199 -0.39 11.25 -10.62
C VAL A 199 -1.50 10.25 -10.37
N TYR A 200 -2.74 10.62 -10.65
CA TYR A 200 -3.89 9.76 -10.46
C TYR A 200 -3.86 8.54 -11.38
N GLU A 201 -3.41 8.69 -12.62
CA GLU A 201 -3.19 7.57 -13.54
C GLU A 201 -2.14 6.59 -12.98
N ALA A 202 -0.98 7.09 -12.53
CA ALA A 202 0.06 6.24 -11.95
C ALA A 202 -0.43 5.48 -10.71
N VAL A 203 -1.18 6.16 -9.84
CA VAL A 203 -1.77 5.57 -8.63
C VAL A 203 -2.84 4.53 -8.97
N GLU A 204 -3.73 4.83 -9.92
CA GLU A 204 -4.79 3.93 -10.38
C GLU A 204 -4.21 2.67 -11.02
N TYR A 205 -3.21 2.84 -11.90
CA TYR A 205 -2.51 1.74 -12.57
C TYR A 205 -1.77 0.84 -11.58
N TRP A 206 -1.11 1.43 -10.58
CA TRP A 206 -0.41 0.69 -9.53
C TRP A 206 -1.36 -0.19 -8.72
N ASN A 207 -2.53 0.34 -8.33
CA ASN A 207 -3.54 -0.38 -7.57
C ASN A 207 -4.52 -1.19 -8.46
N ASN A 208 -4.17 -1.43 -9.73
CA ASN A 208 -4.98 -2.26 -10.62
C ASN A 208 -4.76 -3.76 -10.25
N PRO A 209 -5.83 -4.54 -10.01
CA PRO A 209 -5.72 -5.95 -9.65
C PRO A 209 -4.93 -6.78 -10.68
N VAL A 210 -4.95 -6.43 -11.97
CA VAL A 210 -4.15 -7.12 -12.99
C VAL A 210 -2.65 -6.85 -12.80
N SER A 211 -2.28 -5.63 -12.41
CA SER A 211 -0.90 -5.27 -12.05
C SER A 211 -0.46 -6.02 -10.79
N VAL A 212 -1.33 -6.08 -9.77
CA VAL A 212 -1.07 -6.83 -8.53
C VAL A 212 -0.83 -8.32 -8.82
N TRP A 213 -1.63 -8.95 -9.69
CA TRP A 213 -1.45 -10.36 -10.09
C TRP A 213 -0.16 -10.60 -10.89
N ARG A 214 0.14 -9.72 -11.85
CA ARG A 214 1.38 -9.81 -12.65
C ARG A 214 2.62 -9.70 -11.77
N ASN A 215 2.56 -8.84 -10.77
CA ASN A 215 3.63 -8.64 -9.81
C ASN A 215 3.67 -9.79 -8.79
N SER A 216 2.53 -10.37 -8.41
CA SER A 216 2.43 -11.47 -7.44
C SER A 216 2.76 -12.86 -8.01
N ALA A 217 3.35 -12.96 -9.21
CA ALA A 217 3.66 -14.24 -9.83
C ALA A 217 4.45 -15.17 -8.88
N PRO A 218 4.11 -16.46 -8.79
CA PRO A 218 4.74 -17.37 -7.82
C PRO A 218 6.26 -17.41 -8.04
N PRO A 219 7.06 -17.65 -6.98
CA PRO A 219 8.45 -17.98 -7.20
C PRO A 219 8.50 -19.18 -8.17
N ALA A 220 9.31 -19.06 -9.22
CA ALA A 220 9.52 -20.13 -10.19
C ALA A 220 9.73 -21.45 -9.42
N PRO A 221 9.12 -22.57 -9.87
CA PRO A 221 9.31 -23.85 -9.19
C PRO A 221 10.80 -24.07 -9.04
N ILE A 222 11.23 -24.31 -7.80
CA ILE A 222 12.60 -24.68 -7.48
C ILE A 222 12.87 -25.90 -8.34
N THR A 223 13.64 -25.77 -9.42
CA THR A 223 14.09 -26.91 -10.21
C THR A 223 14.82 -27.79 -9.22
N THR A 224 14.17 -28.87 -8.82
CA THR A 224 14.78 -29.88 -7.97
C THR A 224 15.92 -30.39 -8.83
N ALA A 225 17.15 -30.02 -8.47
CA ALA A 225 18.32 -30.56 -9.13
C ALA A 225 18.27 -32.07 -8.89
N ASN A 226 17.78 -32.82 -9.88
CA ASN A 226 17.94 -34.26 -9.90
C ASN A 226 19.44 -34.48 -9.91
N ARG A 227 19.99 -34.82 -8.74
CA ARG A 227 21.34 -35.32 -8.62
C ARG A 227 21.34 -36.66 -9.36
N THR A 228 21.66 -36.63 -10.63
CA THR A 228 22.05 -37.81 -11.40
C THR A 228 23.29 -38.35 -10.71
N HIS A 229 23.13 -39.38 -9.90
CA HIS A 229 24.25 -40.26 -9.59
C HIS A 229 24.66 -40.86 -10.93
N ALA A 230 25.80 -40.43 -11.46
CA ALA A 230 26.46 -41.15 -12.53
C ALA A 230 26.77 -42.55 -12.00
N ASP A 231 26.22 -43.57 -12.65
CA ASP A 231 26.57 -44.95 -12.41
C ASP A 231 28.09 -45.11 -12.59
N VAL A 232 28.77 -45.37 -11.48
CA VAL A 232 30.15 -45.86 -11.49
C VAL A 232 30.07 -47.34 -11.87
N PRO A 233 30.72 -47.79 -12.96
CA PRO A 233 30.73 -49.21 -13.30
C PRO A 233 31.46 -49.99 -12.20
N LEU A 234 30.79 -50.99 -11.61
CA LEU A 234 31.44 -52.00 -10.79
C LEU A 234 32.34 -52.86 -11.68
N GLY A 235 33.65 -52.57 -11.66
CA GLY A 235 34.68 -53.53 -12.03
C GLY A 235 34.82 -54.55 -10.91
N SER A 236 34.66 -55.82 -11.26
CA SER A 236 34.92 -56.98 -10.41
C SER A 236 36.35 -56.97 -9.89
N ASP A 237 36.54 -56.95 -8.57
CA ASP A 237 37.47 -57.83 -7.86
C ASP A 237 37.47 -57.54 -6.36
N GLY A 238 37.45 -58.60 -5.55
CA GLY A 238 37.78 -58.51 -4.12
C GLY A 238 36.70 -59.02 -3.18
N VAL A 239 36.65 -60.33 -3.03
CA VAL A 239 36.04 -61.02 -1.90
C VAL A 239 36.60 -60.45 -0.58
N ARG A 240 35.71 -60.31 0.43
CA ARG A 240 35.92 -60.00 1.87
C ARG A 240 35.57 -58.57 2.30
N THR A 241 34.32 -58.37 2.72
CA THR A 241 33.96 -58.08 4.13
C THR A 241 32.44 -57.92 4.26
N ALA A 242 31.78 -59.04 4.56
CA ALA A 242 30.51 -59.02 5.25
C ALA A 242 30.77 -58.62 6.71
N ALA A 243 30.27 -57.46 7.16
CA ALA A 243 29.83 -57.17 8.53
C ALA A 243 29.76 -55.65 8.82
N ALA A 244 28.84 -54.93 8.17
CA ALA A 244 28.23 -53.71 8.72
C ALA A 244 27.02 -53.38 7.86
N LEU A 245 25.91 -52.95 8.46
CA LEU A 245 24.58 -52.70 7.85
C LEU A 245 23.56 -53.86 8.00
N ARG A 246 23.37 -54.32 9.23
CA ARG A 246 22.03 -54.66 9.73
C ARG A 246 21.58 -53.55 10.69
N ARG A 247 20.31 -53.13 10.58
CA ARG A 247 19.58 -52.01 11.23
C ARG A 247 19.61 -50.73 10.37
N SER A 248 18.49 -50.15 9.91
CA SER A 248 17.10 -50.22 10.37
C SER A 248 16.14 -49.94 9.21
N ALA A 249 15.07 -50.72 9.11
CA ALA A 249 13.92 -50.42 8.26
C ALA A 249 13.14 -49.21 8.82
N PRO A 250 12.47 -48.40 7.97
CA PRO A 250 11.63 -47.31 8.44
C PRO A 250 10.41 -47.87 9.17
N ALA A 251 10.28 -47.53 10.46
CA ALA A 251 9.07 -47.78 11.21
C ALA A 251 7.93 -46.97 10.58
N ALA A 252 6.84 -47.66 10.24
CA ALA A 252 5.56 -47.04 10.02
C ALA A 252 5.10 -46.41 11.34
N ASN A 253 5.17 -45.08 11.45
CA ASN A 253 4.52 -44.35 12.54
C ASN A 253 3.02 -44.27 12.24
N ALA A 254 2.34 -45.39 12.43
CA ALA A 254 0.92 -45.43 12.75
C ALA A 254 0.77 -45.21 14.26
N LEU A 255 0.82 -43.95 14.69
CA LEU A 255 0.44 -43.54 16.04
C LEU A 255 -0.32 -42.24 15.87
N PHE A 256 -1.64 -42.32 15.73
CA PHE A 256 -2.66 -41.49 16.37
C PHE A 256 -4.01 -41.84 15.73
N SER A 257 -4.64 -42.90 16.25
CA SER A 257 -6.07 -43.13 16.11
C SER A 257 -6.80 -42.31 17.17
N HIS A 258 -7.44 -41.21 16.79
CA HIS A 258 -8.52 -40.62 17.59
C HIS A 258 -9.65 -40.17 16.66
N ALA A 259 -10.84 -40.73 16.89
CA ALA A 259 -12.09 -40.24 16.33
C ALA A 259 -12.43 -38.85 16.92
N PRO A 260 -13.14 -37.97 16.18
CA PRO A 260 -13.52 -36.68 16.71
C PRO A 260 -14.61 -36.85 17.77
N GLN A 261 -14.29 -36.52 19.04
CA GLN A 261 -15.29 -36.39 20.09
C GLN A 261 -16.11 -35.10 19.88
N PRO A 262 -17.45 -35.14 20.02
CA PRO A 262 -18.31 -33.97 19.92
C PRO A 262 -18.11 -33.02 21.12
N GLN A 263 -17.96 -31.73 20.82
CA GLN A 263 -17.78 -30.66 21.82
C GLN A 263 -19.04 -30.47 22.70
N PRO A 264 -18.91 -30.26 24.02
CA PRO A 264 -20.01 -29.88 24.89
C PRO A 264 -20.42 -28.42 24.70
N ARG A 265 -21.74 -28.18 24.63
CA ARG A 265 -22.37 -26.86 24.52
C ARG A 265 -22.11 -26.01 25.78
N PRO A 266 -21.85 -24.70 25.66
CA PRO A 266 -21.80 -23.81 26.81
C PRO A 266 -23.20 -23.59 27.42
N PRO A 267 -23.32 -23.45 28.75
CA PRO A 267 -24.60 -23.21 29.41
C PRO A 267 -25.15 -21.80 29.14
N ALA A 268 -26.47 -21.74 28.97
CA ALA A 268 -27.24 -20.52 28.81
C ALA A 268 -27.09 -19.60 30.01
N THR A 269 -26.61 -18.38 29.77
CA THR A 269 -26.67 -17.28 30.72
C THR A 269 -28.12 -16.85 30.90
N VAL A 270 -28.67 -17.11 32.08
CA VAL A 270 -29.95 -16.58 32.54
C VAL A 270 -29.82 -15.06 32.68
N THR A 271 -30.51 -14.31 31.81
CA THR A 271 -30.69 -12.87 31.99
C THR A 271 -31.81 -12.63 32.99
N THR A 272 -31.48 -12.28 34.22
CA THR A 272 -32.42 -11.69 35.16
C THR A 272 -32.79 -10.28 34.71
N ARG A 273 -34.06 -10.11 34.33
CA ARG A 273 -34.71 -8.81 34.14
C ARG A 273 -34.79 -8.09 35.49
N SER A 274 -34.16 -6.93 35.59
CA SER A 274 -34.49 -5.94 36.62
C SER A 274 -35.26 -4.80 35.98
N SER A 275 -36.55 -4.75 36.28
CA SER A 275 -37.45 -3.63 36.01
C SER A 275 -37.09 -2.44 36.89
N LEU A 276 -36.85 -1.27 36.31
CA LEU A 276 -36.97 0.00 37.01
C LEU A 276 -38.11 0.78 36.37
N SER A 277 -39.22 0.81 37.10
CA SER A 277 -40.28 1.79 36.94
C SER A 277 -39.77 3.14 37.46
N ARG A 278 -39.93 4.20 36.66
CA ARG A 278 -40.11 5.53 37.23
C ARG A 278 -40.96 6.40 36.30
N SER A 279 -42.23 6.50 36.69
CA SER A 279 -43.16 7.53 36.29
C SER A 279 -43.14 8.66 37.34
N ARG A 280 -42.76 9.86 36.91
CA ARG A 280 -43.31 11.19 37.22
C ARG A 280 -42.23 12.25 37.02
#